data_AF-A0A2D6P9T1-F1
#
_entry.id   AF-A0A2D6P9T1-F1
#
_cell.length_a   1.000
_cell.length_b   1.000
_cell.length_c   1.000
_cell.angle_alpha   90.00
_cell.angle_beta   90.00
_cell.angle_gamma   90.00
#
_symmetry.space_group_name_H-M   'P 1'
#
loop_
_entity.id
_entity.type
_entity.pdbx_description
1 polymer ?
#
loop_
_entity_poly.entity_id
_entity_poly.type
_entity_poly.pdbx_seq_one_letter_code
_entity_poly.pdbx_strand_id
1 'polypeptide(L)'
;MGIVKRAADLAFTFRFLRMLVMKWESWDAYKLGIIDDKGKRDKSVKLDNDEKKSAYTPFIRLAANVKRLVGQNKLTSLASALYLIREYNGLSDKELEKILKEFNITSLDFITEENAWFVLEDRRISPGVYRIKDEKLLNSTFEQLVNPKDQIKVFDNAYPIGEMFGLDIYEATHLRSNQKIYVTTGELTK
;
A
#
# COMPACT_ATOMS: atom_id res chain seq x y z
N MET A 1 1.63 -27.85 0.34
CA MET A 1 1.62 -26.70 -0.59
C MET A 1 2.22 -27.14 -1.92
N GLY A 2 1.46 -27.09 -3.02
CA GLY A 2 1.85 -27.66 -4.31
C GLY A 2 2.86 -26.82 -5.09
N ILE A 3 3.68 -27.48 -5.90
CA ILE A 3 4.74 -26.91 -6.75
C ILE A 3 4.21 -25.78 -7.66
N VAL A 4 2.98 -25.92 -8.16
CA VAL A 4 2.31 -24.94 -9.03
C VAL A 4 2.05 -23.62 -8.31
N LYS A 5 1.63 -23.65 -7.04
CA LYS A 5 1.40 -22.44 -6.25
C LYS A 5 2.70 -21.66 -6.04
N ARG A 6 3.77 -22.38 -5.69
CA ARG A 6 5.11 -21.80 -5.48
C ARG A 6 5.69 -21.16 -6.75
N ALA A 7 5.43 -21.74 -7.93
CA ALA A 7 5.87 -21.18 -9.20
C ALA A 7 5.10 -19.91 -9.59
N ALA A 8 3.79 -19.88 -9.33
CA ALA A 8 2.96 -18.69 -9.54
C ALA A 8 3.39 -17.54 -8.62
N ASP A 9 3.56 -17.80 -7.32
CA ASP A 9 3.99 -16.81 -6.33
C ASP A 9 5.34 -16.19 -6.72
N LEU A 10 6.30 -17.02 -7.12
CA LEU A 10 7.62 -16.57 -7.58
C LEU A 10 7.52 -15.68 -8.82
N ALA A 11 6.68 -16.04 -9.80
CA ALA A 11 6.46 -15.24 -10.99
C ALA A 11 5.82 -13.88 -10.66
N PHE A 12 4.87 -13.84 -9.70
CA PHE A 12 4.27 -12.60 -9.21
C PHE A 12 5.30 -11.71 -8.52
N THR A 13 6.10 -12.27 -7.61
CA THR A 13 7.18 -11.54 -6.91
C THR A 13 8.16 -10.94 -7.90
N PHE A 14 8.65 -11.71 -8.87
CA PHE A 14 9.56 -11.21 -9.90
C PHE A 14 8.91 -10.13 -10.77
N ARG A 15 7.64 -10.32 -11.16
CA ARG A 15 6.91 -9.30 -11.92
C ARG A 15 6.77 -8.01 -11.12
N PHE A 16 6.44 -8.10 -9.83
CA PHE A 16 6.26 -6.96 -8.96
C PHE A 16 7.58 -6.19 -8.78
N LEU A 17 8.66 -6.90 -8.40
CA LEU A 17 10.02 -6.39 -8.32
C LEU A 17 10.43 -5.65 -9.59
N ARG A 18 10.26 -6.31 -10.74
CA ARG A 18 10.58 -5.76 -12.04
C ARG A 18 9.83 -4.45 -12.28
N MET A 19 8.53 -4.39 -11.98
CA MET A 19 7.75 -3.16 -12.11
C MET A 19 8.31 -2.04 -11.21
N LEU A 20 8.66 -2.34 -9.96
CA LEU A 20 9.18 -1.32 -9.04
C LEU A 20 10.51 -0.72 -9.51
N VAL A 21 11.37 -1.47 -10.21
CA VAL A 21 12.66 -0.98 -10.74
C VAL A 21 12.52 -0.34 -12.14
N MET A 22 11.60 -0.85 -12.97
CA MET A 22 11.36 -0.33 -14.32
C MET A 22 10.96 1.15 -14.32
N LYS A 23 11.58 1.95 -15.20
CA LYS A 23 11.20 3.36 -15.42
C LYS A 23 9.74 3.49 -15.83
N TRP A 24 9.05 4.55 -15.41
CA TRP A 24 7.62 4.73 -15.70
C TRP A 24 7.33 4.70 -17.20
N GLU A 25 8.21 5.29 -18.00
CA GLU A 25 8.15 5.40 -19.45
C GLU A 25 8.09 4.03 -20.16
N SER A 26 8.58 2.98 -19.49
CA SER A 26 8.55 1.62 -20.03
C SER A 26 7.23 0.89 -19.78
N TRP A 27 6.39 1.41 -18.87
CA TRP A 27 5.10 0.81 -18.54
C TRP A 27 4.07 1.09 -19.63
N ASP A 28 3.27 0.10 -19.98
CA ASP A 28 2.18 0.28 -20.96
C ASP A 28 1.14 1.29 -20.45
N ALA A 29 0.93 1.34 -19.14
CA ALA A 29 0.11 2.38 -18.50
C ALA A 29 0.61 3.80 -18.82
N TYR A 30 1.92 4.03 -18.86
CA TYR A 30 2.49 5.35 -19.19
C TYR A 30 2.34 5.65 -20.68
N LYS A 31 2.67 4.67 -21.53
CA LYS A 31 2.55 4.82 -23.00
C LYS A 31 1.12 5.14 -23.43
N LEU A 32 0.13 4.60 -22.73
CA LEU A 32 -1.29 4.85 -22.96
C LEU A 32 -1.83 6.10 -22.23
N GLY A 33 -0.97 6.88 -21.56
CA GLY A 33 -1.35 8.08 -20.82
C GLY A 33 -2.17 7.84 -19.55
N ILE A 34 -2.26 6.59 -19.08
CA ILE A 34 -3.05 6.23 -17.89
C ILE A 34 -2.38 6.77 -16.63
N ILE A 35 -1.04 6.79 -16.60
CA ILE A 35 -0.22 7.34 -15.53
C ILE A 35 0.72 8.44 -16.06
N ASP A 36 1.04 9.41 -15.22
CA ASP A 36 2.00 10.47 -15.51
C ASP A 36 3.47 10.04 -15.27
N ASP A 37 4.40 11.00 -15.44
CA ASP A 37 5.85 10.86 -15.21
C ASP A 37 6.22 10.52 -13.77
N LYS A 38 5.28 10.69 -12.84
CA LYS A 38 5.41 10.36 -11.42
C LYS A 38 4.64 9.09 -11.06
N GLY A 39 4.08 8.39 -12.04
CA GLY A 39 3.28 7.18 -11.84
C GLY A 39 1.91 7.42 -11.23
N LYS A 40 1.44 8.67 -11.17
CA LYS A 40 0.12 9.04 -10.65
C LYS A 40 -0.93 8.85 -11.74
N ARG A 41 -2.11 8.34 -11.34
CA ARG A 41 -3.23 8.04 -12.23
C ARG A 41 -3.87 9.31 -12.80
N ASP A 42 -3.91 9.44 -14.12
CA ASP A 42 -4.65 10.50 -14.80
C ASP A 42 -6.13 10.14 -15.01
N LYS A 43 -7.00 10.57 -14.10
CA LYS A 43 -8.44 10.25 -14.13
C LYS A 43 -9.17 10.73 -15.40
N SER A 44 -8.58 11.61 -16.22
CA SER A 44 -9.17 12.03 -17.49
C SER A 44 -9.17 10.89 -18.53
N VAL A 45 -8.18 10.00 -18.49
CA VAL A 45 -8.06 8.87 -19.40
C VAL A 45 -8.95 7.73 -18.94
N LYS A 46 -10.02 7.44 -19.68
CA LYS A 46 -10.94 6.33 -19.37
C LYS A 46 -10.33 4.98 -19.75
N LEU A 47 -10.56 3.96 -18.94
CA LEU A 47 -10.21 2.55 -19.22
C LEU A 47 -11.33 1.89 -20.04
N ASP A 48 -11.55 2.44 -21.23
CA ASP A 48 -12.68 2.13 -22.11
C ASP A 48 -12.45 0.93 -23.03
N ASN A 49 -11.18 0.60 -23.32
CA ASN A 49 -10.81 -0.55 -24.15
C ASN A 49 -10.00 -1.61 -23.38
N ASP A 50 -9.91 -2.81 -23.94
CA ASP A 50 -9.28 -3.97 -23.29
C ASP A 50 -7.76 -3.78 -23.13
N GLU A 51 -7.14 -3.03 -24.02
CA GLU A 51 -5.72 -2.67 -23.94
C GLU A 51 -5.43 -1.84 -22.70
N LYS A 52 -6.18 -0.75 -22.47
CA LYS A 52 -6.05 0.11 -21.29
C LYS A 52 -6.42 -0.62 -20.00
N LYS A 53 -7.47 -1.46 -20.03
CA LYS A 53 -7.84 -2.29 -18.88
C LYS A 53 -6.72 -3.26 -18.49
N SER A 54 -6.07 -3.87 -19.49
CA SER A 54 -4.93 -4.79 -19.29
C SER A 54 -3.66 -4.06 -18.86
N ALA A 55 -3.45 -2.83 -19.34
CA ALA A 55 -2.32 -1.98 -18.96
C ALA A 55 -2.45 -1.40 -17.55
N TYR A 56 -3.64 -1.38 -16.94
CA TYR A 56 -3.87 -0.82 -15.61
C TYR A 56 -4.76 -1.70 -14.72
N THR A 57 -4.36 -2.95 -14.59
CA THR A 57 -4.99 -3.92 -13.68
C THR A 57 -4.82 -3.54 -12.21
N PRO A 58 -5.61 -4.12 -11.28
CA PRO A 58 -5.42 -3.94 -9.84
C PRO A 58 -3.97 -4.16 -9.37
N PHE A 59 -3.28 -5.16 -9.92
CA PHE A 59 -1.87 -5.43 -9.64
C PHE A 59 -0.96 -4.28 -10.08
N ILE A 60 -1.14 -3.76 -11.29
CA ILE A 60 -0.34 -2.65 -11.82
C ILE A 60 -0.59 -1.38 -11.02
N ARG A 61 -1.85 -1.15 -10.63
CA ARG A 61 -2.26 -0.04 -9.77
C ARG A 61 -1.56 -0.12 -8.40
N LEU A 62 -1.54 -1.28 -7.77
CA LEU A 62 -0.85 -1.49 -6.50
C LEU A 62 0.67 -1.27 -6.64
N ALA A 63 1.29 -1.85 -7.67
CA ALA A 63 2.72 -1.66 -7.96
C ALA A 63 3.09 -0.18 -8.17
N ALA A 64 2.25 0.58 -8.90
CA ALA A 64 2.50 2.00 -9.13
C ALA A 64 2.51 2.79 -7.82
N ASN A 65 1.54 2.53 -6.94
CA ASN A 65 1.44 3.23 -5.67
C ASN A 65 2.59 2.87 -4.72
N VAL A 66 2.96 1.59 -4.63
CA VAL A 66 4.10 1.15 -3.81
C VAL A 66 5.40 1.77 -4.31
N LYS A 67 5.66 1.75 -5.63
CA LYS A 67 6.84 2.40 -6.23
C LYS A 67 6.92 3.89 -5.88
N ARG A 68 5.79 4.60 -5.87
CA ARG A 68 5.74 6.02 -5.47
C ARG A 68 6.06 6.23 -3.99
N LEU A 69 5.56 5.37 -3.10
CA LEU A 69 5.84 5.46 -1.66
C LEU A 69 7.33 5.23 -1.34
N VAL A 70 7.94 4.25 -2.01
CA VAL A 70 9.38 3.99 -1.90
C VAL A 70 10.19 5.21 -2.33
N GLY A 71 9.86 5.82 -3.48
CA GLY A 71 10.55 7.03 -3.97
C GLY A 71 10.36 8.27 -3.07
N GLN A 72 9.36 8.28 -2.20
CA GLN A 72 9.10 9.37 -1.24
C GLN A 72 9.69 9.12 0.15
N ASN A 73 10.36 7.98 0.37
CA ASN A 73 10.90 7.55 1.65
C ASN A 73 9.85 7.53 2.80
N LYS A 74 8.61 7.15 2.49
CA LYS A 74 7.51 7.06 3.47
C LYS A 74 7.39 5.65 4.01
N LEU A 75 8.21 5.30 4.99
CA LEU A 75 8.33 3.92 5.51
C LEU A 75 7.05 3.40 6.15
N THR A 76 6.33 4.20 6.93
CA THR A 76 5.05 3.80 7.55
C THR A 76 3.97 3.53 6.49
N SER A 77 3.88 4.38 5.47
CA SER A 77 3.02 4.13 4.31
C SER A 77 3.44 2.94 3.48
N LEU A 78 4.74 2.74 3.30
CA LEU A 78 5.27 1.56 2.65
C LEU A 78 4.86 0.30 3.41
N ALA A 79 4.97 0.25 4.74
CA ALA A 79 4.56 -0.89 5.55
C ALA A 79 3.07 -1.24 5.36
N SER A 80 2.19 -0.24 5.44
CA SER A 80 0.76 -0.46 5.20
C SER A 80 0.43 -0.97 3.79
N ALA A 81 1.18 -0.51 2.78
CA ALA A 81 1.02 -0.95 1.40
C ALA A 81 1.59 -2.36 1.17
N LEU A 82 2.71 -2.72 1.81
CA LEU A 82 3.28 -4.07 1.79
C LEU A 82 2.35 -5.07 2.48
N TYR A 83 1.70 -4.67 3.57
CA TYR A 83 0.65 -5.47 4.21
C TYR A 83 -0.52 -5.72 3.26
N LEU A 84 -0.98 -4.68 2.56
CA LEU A 84 -2.02 -4.83 1.54
C LEU A 84 -1.63 -5.83 0.44
N ILE A 85 -0.37 -5.81 -0.01
CA ILE A 85 0.13 -6.80 -0.98
C ILE A 85 0.14 -8.21 -0.39
N ARG A 86 0.61 -8.37 0.85
CA ARG A 86 0.64 -9.68 1.52
C ARG A 86 -0.75 -10.31 1.56
N GLU A 87 -1.76 -9.54 1.98
CA GLU A 87 -3.13 -10.03 2.12
C GLU A 87 -3.77 -10.37 0.77
N TYR A 88 -3.55 -9.57 -0.27
CA TYR A 88 -4.23 -9.76 -1.56
C TYR A 88 -3.50 -10.66 -2.55
N ASN A 89 -2.16 -10.65 -2.52
CA ASN A 89 -1.33 -11.38 -3.48
C ASN A 89 -0.61 -12.57 -2.85
N GLY A 90 -0.70 -12.76 -1.54
CA GLY A 90 -0.13 -13.91 -0.84
C GLY A 90 1.40 -13.91 -0.79
N LEU A 91 2.05 -12.76 -1.00
CA LEU A 91 3.51 -12.66 -0.91
C LEU A 91 3.98 -12.98 0.51
N SER A 92 4.98 -13.85 0.61
CA SER A 92 5.59 -14.18 1.90
C SER A 92 6.48 -13.05 2.40
N ASP A 93 6.69 -12.96 3.72
CA ASP A 93 7.57 -11.94 4.31
C ASP A 93 8.99 -11.99 3.71
N LYS A 94 9.49 -13.18 3.37
CA LYS A 94 10.79 -13.37 2.69
C LYS A 94 10.85 -12.73 1.29
N GLU A 95 9.73 -12.69 0.58
CA GLU A 95 9.62 -12.06 -0.74
C GLU A 95 9.54 -10.54 -0.59
N LEU A 96 8.81 -10.06 0.42
CA LEU A 96 8.77 -8.65 0.77
C LEU A 96 10.15 -8.12 1.19
N GLU A 97 10.92 -8.89 1.98
CA GLU A 97 12.30 -8.53 2.33
C GLU A 97 13.23 -8.42 1.12
N LYS A 98 13.06 -9.31 0.12
CA LYS A 98 13.82 -9.21 -1.14
C LYS A 98 13.47 -7.92 -1.88
N ILE A 99 12.18 -7.56 -1.91
CA ILE A 99 11.73 -6.30 -2.48
C ILE A 99 12.39 -5.12 -1.78
N LEU A 100 12.40 -5.08 -0.45
CA LEU A 100 13.02 -4.00 0.30
C LEU A 100 14.53 -3.86 0.04
N LYS A 101 15.25 -4.99 -0.04
CA LYS A 101 16.69 -5.00 -0.29
C LYS A 101 17.08 -4.36 -1.62
N GLU A 102 16.27 -4.53 -2.67
CA GLU A 102 16.50 -3.88 -3.98
C GLU A 102 16.42 -2.35 -3.89
N PHE A 103 15.73 -1.81 -2.88
CA PHE A 103 15.65 -0.37 -2.62
C PHE A 103 16.66 0.12 -1.56
N ASN A 104 17.59 -0.74 -1.14
CA ASN A 104 18.48 -0.50 0.01
C ASN A 104 17.72 -0.18 1.30
N ILE A 105 16.50 -0.72 1.45
CA ILE A 105 15.70 -0.65 2.67
C ILE A 105 15.82 -2.00 3.37
N THR A 106 16.00 -1.96 4.68
CA THR A 106 16.04 -3.10 5.57
C THR A 106 14.82 -3.08 6.48
N SER A 107 14.43 -4.24 7.01
CA SER A 107 13.34 -4.31 8.01
C SER A 107 13.62 -3.46 9.24
N LEU A 108 14.90 -3.24 9.58
CA LEU A 108 15.31 -2.37 10.68
C LEU A 108 14.98 -0.90 10.45
N ASP A 109 14.86 -0.45 9.19
CA ASP A 109 14.50 0.94 8.88
C ASP A 109 13.05 1.26 9.27
N PHE A 110 12.21 0.23 9.43
CA PHE A 110 10.83 0.37 9.91
C PHE A 110 10.71 0.44 11.43
N ILE A 111 11.81 0.20 12.17
CA ILE A 111 11.81 0.37 13.62
C ILE A 111 11.64 1.86 13.90
N THR A 112 10.40 2.24 14.18
CA THR A 112 10.01 3.61 14.43
C THR A 112 9.61 3.71 15.89
N GLU A 113 10.28 4.55 16.67
CA GLU A 113 9.81 4.89 18.03
C GLU A 113 8.62 5.84 17.92
N GLU A 114 7.43 5.27 17.74
CA GLU A 114 6.19 6.05 17.70
C GLU A 114 5.44 5.97 19.03
N ASN A 115 5.71 6.94 19.91
CA ASN A 115 4.81 7.23 21.04
C ASN A 115 3.56 7.95 20.51
N ALA A 116 2.63 7.18 19.96
CA ALA A 116 1.32 7.68 19.58
C ALA A 116 0.44 7.78 20.84
N TRP A 117 0.19 9.00 21.30
CA TRP A 117 -0.64 9.31 22.49
C TRP A 117 -2.08 8.77 22.41
N PHE A 118 -2.52 8.34 21.23
CA PHE A 118 -3.84 7.73 20.99
C PHE A 118 -3.81 6.19 20.99
N VAL A 119 -2.66 5.55 21.23
CA VAL A 119 -2.57 4.10 21.45
C VAL A 119 -2.79 3.82 22.92
N LEU A 120 -3.76 2.96 23.22
CA LEU A 120 -4.12 2.50 24.56
C LEU A 120 -3.11 1.46 25.05
N GLU A 121 -3.06 1.24 26.37
CA GLU A 121 -2.13 0.28 27.01
C GLU A 121 -2.27 -1.15 26.46
N ASP A 122 -3.44 -1.52 25.94
CA ASP A 122 -3.71 -2.82 25.32
C ASP A 122 -3.47 -2.85 23.80
N ARG A 123 -2.68 -1.90 23.28
CA ARG A 123 -2.30 -1.72 21.86
C ARG A 123 -3.42 -1.31 20.91
N ARG A 124 -4.63 -1.02 21.40
CA ARG A 124 -5.71 -0.46 20.58
C ARG A 124 -5.46 0.99 20.22
N ILE A 125 -5.94 1.42 19.07
CA ILE A 125 -6.11 2.85 18.81
C ILE A 125 -7.40 3.33 19.48
N SER A 126 -7.33 4.44 20.20
CA SER A 126 -8.49 5.09 20.81
C SER A 126 -9.56 5.36 19.75
N PRO A 127 -10.83 4.97 19.97
CA PRO A 127 -11.88 5.19 19.00
C PRO A 127 -12.09 6.68 18.72
N GLY A 128 -12.38 7.01 17.47
CA GLY A 128 -12.54 8.41 17.08
C GLY A 128 -12.36 8.66 15.60
N VAL A 129 -12.34 9.95 15.26
CA VAL A 129 -12.04 10.44 13.92
C VAL A 129 -10.62 10.97 13.89
N TYR A 130 -9.83 10.43 12.96
CA TYR A 130 -8.45 10.83 12.72
C TYR A 130 -8.31 11.34 11.29
N ARG A 131 -7.19 12.00 11.01
CA ARG A 131 -6.80 12.46 9.69
C ARG A 131 -5.56 11.72 9.22
N ILE A 132 -5.56 11.36 7.94
CA ILE A 132 -4.42 10.69 7.31
C ILE A 132 -3.36 11.72 6.90
N LYS A 133 -2.08 11.42 7.12
CA LYS A 133 -0.96 12.27 6.66
C LYS A 133 -0.72 12.17 5.15
N ASP A 134 -0.86 10.98 4.57
CA ASP A 134 -0.42 10.65 3.22
C ASP A 134 -1.51 10.08 2.30
N GLU A 135 -1.23 10.01 1.00
CA GLU A 135 -2.16 9.35 0.07
C GLU A 135 -2.24 7.84 0.39
N LYS A 136 -3.45 7.28 0.43
CA LYS A 136 -3.69 5.85 0.72
C LYS A 136 -4.55 5.18 -0.34
N LEU A 137 -4.40 3.86 -0.41
CA LEU A 137 -5.23 3.00 -1.24
C LEU A 137 -6.41 2.46 -0.44
N LEU A 138 -7.54 2.31 -1.13
CA LEU A 138 -8.64 1.51 -0.64
C LEU A 138 -8.26 0.03 -0.70
N ASN A 139 -8.57 -0.71 0.36
CA ASN A 139 -8.18 -2.12 0.44
C ASN A 139 -8.82 -2.93 -0.69
N SER A 140 -10.11 -2.69 -0.96
CA SER A 140 -10.93 -3.43 -1.94
C SER A 140 -10.54 -3.21 -3.40
N THR A 141 -10.23 -1.97 -3.79
CA THR A 141 -10.09 -1.57 -5.20
C THR A 141 -8.67 -1.13 -5.55
N PHE A 142 -7.80 -0.95 -4.55
CA PHE A 142 -6.49 -0.33 -4.66
C PHE A 142 -6.52 1.07 -5.28
N GLU A 143 -7.68 1.72 -5.30
CA GLU A 143 -7.79 3.08 -5.80
C GLU A 143 -7.16 4.04 -4.81
N GLN A 144 -6.32 4.90 -5.36
CA GLN A 144 -5.79 6.04 -4.62
C GLN A 144 -6.89 7.11 -4.53
N LEU A 145 -7.79 6.88 -3.58
CA LEU A 145 -8.90 7.77 -3.30
C LEU A 145 -8.71 8.50 -1.98
N VAL A 146 -7.86 8.02 -1.07
CA VAL A 146 -7.63 8.71 0.20
C VAL A 146 -6.52 9.72 0.00
N ASN A 147 -6.81 10.98 0.27
CA ASN A 147 -5.87 12.08 0.19
C ASN A 147 -5.36 12.49 1.59
N PRO A 148 -4.21 13.17 1.66
CA PRO A 148 -3.78 13.84 2.89
C PRO A 148 -4.89 14.69 3.48
N LYS A 149 -5.03 14.63 4.81
CA LYS A 149 -6.05 15.30 5.65
C LYS A 149 -7.46 14.73 5.54
N ASP A 150 -7.71 13.73 4.69
CA ASP A 150 -8.98 13.01 4.67
C ASP A 150 -9.23 12.35 6.03
N GLN A 151 -10.51 12.29 6.41
CA GLN A 151 -10.92 11.76 7.69
C GLN A 151 -11.19 10.26 7.63
N ILE A 152 -10.74 9.58 8.67
CA ILE A 152 -10.97 8.16 8.89
C ILE A 152 -11.62 7.96 10.24
N LYS A 153 -12.46 6.93 10.33
CA LYS A 153 -13.10 6.51 11.57
C LYS A 153 -12.44 5.23 12.06
N VAL A 154 -12.02 5.27 13.31
CA VAL A 154 -11.53 4.14 14.10
C VAL A 154 -12.64 3.77 15.09
N PHE A 155 -13.00 2.49 15.13
CA PHE A 155 -14.07 1.96 15.99
C PHE A 155 -13.52 1.43 17.31
N ASP A 156 -14.39 1.13 18.28
CA ASP A 156 -14.02 0.79 19.67
C ASP A 156 -13.14 -0.47 19.81
N ASN A 157 -13.17 -1.37 18.83
CA ASN A 157 -12.38 -2.60 18.79
C ASN A 157 -11.20 -2.52 17.78
N ALA A 158 -10.52 -1.38 17.73
CA ALA A 158 -9.40 -1.15 16.83
C ALA A 158 -8.08 -1.77 17.34
N TYR A 159 -8.08 -3.09 17.48
CA TYR A 159 -6.85 -3.87 17.66
C TYR A 159 -6.06 -3.94 16.34
N PRO A 160 -4.73 -4.13 16.42
CA PRO A 160 -3.94 -4.41 15.24
C PRO A 160 -4.45 -5.70 14.58
N ILE A 161 -4.73 -5.62 13.29
CA ILE A 161 -5.16 -6.77 12.47
C ILE A 161 -3.96 -7.58 11.96
N GLY A 162 -2.76 -7.05 12.12
CA GLY A 162 -1.51 -7.74 11.90
C GLY A 162 -0.33 -6.80 12.02
N GLU A 163 0.84 -7.32 11.66
CA GLU A 163 2.11 -6.61 11.78
C GLU A 163 2.86 -6.65 10.44
N MET A 164 3.63 -5.60 10.18
CA MET A 164 4.58 -5.53 9.08
C MET A 164 5.90 -4.94 9.56
N PHE A 165 6.96 -5.77 9.61
CA PHE A 165 8.32 -5.37 10.04
C PHE A 165 8.36 -4.62 11.39
N GLY A 166 7.62 -5.10 12.39
CA GLY A 166 7.54 -4.47 13.71
C GLY A 166 6.53 -3.33 13.83
N LEU A 167 5.84 -2.96 12.75
CA LEU A 167 4.79 -1.95 12.76
C LEU A 167 3.40 -2.60 12.85
N ASP A 168 2.62 -2.14 13.82
CA ASP A 168 1.22 -2.52 13.97
C ASP A 168 0.37 -1.93 12.86
N ILE A 169 -0.36 -2.82 12.16
CA ILE A 169 -1.31 -2.47 11.11
C ILE A 169 -2.72 -2.52 11.67
N TYR A 170 -3.44 -1.42 11.50
CA TYR A 170 -4.82 -1.24 11.92
C TYR A 170 -5.73 -1.10 10.71
N GLU A 171 -7.00 -1.50 10.87
CA GLU A 171 -8.04 -1.25 9.88
C GLU A 171 -8.88 -0.04 10.31
N ALA A 172 -9.07 0.90 9.38
CA ALA A 172 -9.94 2.05 9.58
C ALA A 172 -10.89 2.24 8.39
N THR A 173 -11.97 3.00 8.60
CA THR A 173 -12.92 3.32 7.53
C THR A 173 -12.71 4.75 7.07
N HIS A 174 -12.40 4.93 5.78
CA HIS A 174 -12.32 6.25 5.17
C HIS A 174 -13.73 6.83 5.01
N LEU A 175 -14.01 7.97 5.66
CA LEU A 175 -15.38 8.50 5.80
C LEU A 175 -15.99 8.90 4.46
N ARG A 176 -15.19 9.49 3.55
CA ARG A 176 -15.69 9.99 2.27
C ARG A 176 -16.14 8.87 1.33
N SER A 177 -15.45 7.73 1.35
CA SER A 177 -15.77 6.61 0.46
C SER A 177 -16.46 5.45 1.14
N ASN A 178 -16.58 5.49 2.47
CA ASN A 178 -17.09 4.42 3.32
C ASN A 178 -16.40 3.06 3.06
N GLN A 179 -15.10 3.09 2.74
CA GLN A 179 -14.32 1.91 2.41
C GLN A 179 -13.15 1.74 3.38
N LYS A 180 -12.75 0.49 3.58
CA LYS A 180 -11.68 0.10 4.50
C LYS A 180 -10.31 0.45 3.95
N ILE A 181 -9.43 0.87 4.85
CA ILE A 181 -8.03 1.14 4.58
C ILE A 181 -7.15 0.56 5.70
N TYR A 182 -5.93 0.16 5.35
CA TYR A 182 -4.90 -0.19 6.32
C TYR A 182 -4.04 1.01 6.67
N VAL A 183 -3.76 1.18 7.97
CA VAL A 183 -3.01 2.31 8.53
C VAL A 183 -2.07 1.86 9.63
N THR A 184 -0.95 2.54 9.76
CA THR A 184 -0.08 2.51 10.94
C THR A 184 -0.34 3.74 11.80
N THR A 185 0.07 3.71 13.06
CA THR A 185 0.00 4.87 13.98
C THR A 185 0.68 6.10 13.40
N GLY A 186 1.79 5.92 12.70
CA GLY A 186 2.61 6.98 12.12
C GLY A 186 1.93 7.80 11.06
N GLU A 187 0.88 7.26 10.48
CA GLU A 187 0.14 7.88 9.39
C GLU A 187 -1.09 8.64 9.89
N LEU A 188 -1.36 8.57 11.19
CA LEU A 188 -2.50 9.21 11.83
C LEU A 188 -2.11 10.54 12.48
N THR A 189 -3.05 11.48 12.38
CA THR A 189 -3.05 12.77 13.06
C THR A 189 -4.45 13.04 13.57
N LYS A 190 -4.61 13.89 14.58
CA LYS A 190 -5.94 14.34 15.02
C LYS A 190 -6.30 15.66 14.35
#